data_AF-A0A3M6VHW6-F1
#
_entry.id   AF-A0A3M6VHW6-F1
#
_cell.length_a   1.000
_cell.length_b   1.000
_cell.length_c   1.000
_cell.angle_alpha   90.00
_cell.angle_beta   90.00
_cell.angle_gamma   90.00
#
_symmetry.space_group_name_H-M   'P 1'
#
loop_
_entity.id
_entity.type
_entity.pdbx_description
1 polymer ?
#
loop_
_entity_poly.entity_id
_entity_poly.type
_entity_poly.pdbx_seq_one_letter_code
_entity_poly.pdbx_strand_id
1 'polypeptide(L)'
;MGKSFDNAIADHEYTMLQAHLYQCVHNSLTYLDVLNQSLGEYDYKHHLHHSISTTSLFRDSLDHAKDATQKLKRAADYIHKSTGAAEANRTMKQAYNALADLHQVAKAYDTRHSMSSKHNGKKATTSETVEWLVSTTRDAHFTGFARLQRQIIRVQTAIGEIEKPSIKTRAKEAVHNVTYKLDKIRAEHKSSP
;
A
#
# COMPACT_ATOMS: atom_id res chain seq x y z
N MET A 1 -31.06 -25.23 9.85
CA MET A 1 -29.92 -25.46 8.93
C MET A 1 -29.02 -24.24 8.70
N GLY A 2 -29.43 -22.99 9.01
CA GLY A 2 -28.63 -21.77 8.72
C GLY A 2 -27.26 -21.68 9.40
N LYS A 3 -27.16 -21.98 10.71
CA LYS A 3 -25.90 -21.87 11.48
C LYS A 3 -24.70 -22.61 10.90
N SER A 4 -24.90 -23.79 10.30
CA SER A 4 -23.80 -24.58 9.73
C SER A 4 -23.32 -24.01 8.39
N PHE A 5 -24.20 -23.36 7.63
CA PHE A 5 -23.88 -22.76 6.34
C PHE A 5 -23.17 -21.42 6.53
N ASP A 6 -23.61 -20.62 7.49
CA ASP A 6 -22.96 -19.35 7.84
C ASP A 6 -21.53 -19.56 8.36
N ASN A 7 -21.30 -20.60 9.18
CA ASN A 7 -19.96 -20.98 9.62
C ASN A 7 -19.06 -21.41 8.46
N ALA A 8 -19.57 -22.23 7.53
CA ALA A 8 -18.79 -22.66 6.37
C ALA A 8 -18.40 -21.50 5.44
N ILE A 9 -19.27 -20.48 5.30
CA ILE A 9 -18.96 -19.24 4.57
C ILE A 9 -17.86 -18.47 5.29
N ALA A 10 -17.95 -18.30 6.61
CA ALA A 10 -16.95 -17.61 7.39
C ALA A 10 -15.57 -18.29 7.27
N ASP A 11 -15.50 -19.61 7.42
CA ASP A 11 -14.26 -20.39 7.31
C ASP A 11 -13.61 -20.24 5.92
N HIS A 12 -14.42 -20.23 4.86
CA HIS A 12 -13.94 -19.99 3.50
C HIS A 12 -13.36 -18.58 3.33
N GLU A 13 -14.07 -17.55 3.81
CA GLU A 13 -13.61 -16.16 3.72
C GLU A 13 -12.35 -15.91 4.57
N TYR A 14 -12.20 -16.59 5.71
CA TYR A 14 -10.98 -16.58 6.53
C TYR A 14 -9.80 -17.23 5.81
N THR A 15 -10.03 -18.36 5.15
CA THR A 15 -9.00 -19.04 4.35
C THR A 15 -8.51 -18.15 3.20
N MET A 16 -9.44 -17.49 2.51
CA MET A 16 -9.10 -16.52 1.47
C MET A 16 -8.36 -15.30 2.02
N LEU A 17 -8.78 -14.77 3.16
CA LEU A 17 -8.09 -13.68 3.85
C LEU A 17 -6.66 -14.07 4.20
N GLN A 18 -6.46 -15.26 4.75
CA GLN A 18 -5.14 -15.79 5.07
C GLN A 18 -4.22 -15.84 3.85
N ALA A 19 -4.71 -16.38 2.74
CA ALA A 19 -3.96 -16.46 1.49
C ALA A 19 -3.58 -15.07 0.95
N HIS A 20 -4.50 -14.10 0.96
CA HIS A 20 -4.21 -12.74 0.50
C HIS A 20 -3.24 -12.02 1.44
N LEU A 21 -3.28 -12.30 2.75
CA LEU A 21 -2.33 -11.73 3.72
C LEU A 21 -0.91 -12.21 3.43
N TYR A 22 -0.72 -13.52 3.23
CA TYR A 22 0.60 -14.05 2.85
C TYR A 22 1.09 -13.49 1.51
N GLN A 23 0.21 -13.39 0.52
CA GLN A 23 0.57 -12.80 -0.78
C GLN A 23 1.00 -11.33 -0.61
N CYS A 24 0.27 -10.53 0.17
CA CYS A 24 0.63 -9.14 0.44
C CYS A 24 1.96 -9.03 1.20
N VAL A 25 2.18 -9.88 2.20
CA VAL A 25 3.45 -9.95 2.95
C VAL A 25 4.60 -10.26 2.01
N HIS A 26 4.47 -11.26 1.16
CA HIS A 26 5.49 -11.63 0.18
C HIS A 26 5.79 -10.46 -0.77
N ASN A 27 4.77 -9.87 -1.38
CA ASN A 27 4.93 -8.73 -2.29
C ASN A 27 5.59 -7.53 -1.58
N SER A 28 5.20 -7.25 -0.33
CA SER A 28 5.80 -6.16 0.47
C SER A 28 7.27 -6.40 0.76
N LEU A 29 7.66 -7.62 1.18
CA LEU A 29 9.06 -7.95 1.46
C LEU A 29 9.90 -7.90 0.19
N THR A 30 9.41 -8.46 -0.92
CA THR A 30 10.06 -8.38 -2.23
C THR A 30 10.26 -6.92 -2.66
N TYR A 31 9.23 -6.07 -2.55
CA TYR A 31 9.36 -4.65 -2.82
C TYR A 31 10.45 -3.98 -1.97
N LEU A 32 10.49 -4.25 -0.66
CA LEU A 32 11.46 -3.65 0.25
C LEU A 32 12.90 -4.08 -0.05
N ASP A 33 13.10 -5.35 -0.42
CA ASP A 33 14.42 -5.86 -0.77
C ASP A 33 14.92 -5.31 -2.10
N VAL A 34 14.06 -5.28 -3.13
CA VAL A 34 14.39 -4.66 -4.42
C VAL A 34 14.67 -3.17 -4.25
N LEU A 35 13.84 -2.46 -3.48
CA LEU A 35 14.04 -1.03 -3.23
C LEU A 35 15.40 -0.77 -2.57
N ASN A 36 15.75 -1.54 -1.54
CA ASN A 36 17.05 -1.39 -0.87
C ASN A 36 18.22 -1.59 -1.84
N GLN A 37 18.12 -2.58 -2.74
CA GLN A 37 19.11 -2.79 -3.80
C GLN A 37 19.19 -1.59 -4.75
N SER A 38 18.05 -1.11 -5.25
CA SER A 38 18.02 0.02 -6.19
C SER A 38 18.52 1.33 -5.56
N LEU A 39 18.30 1.55 -4.26
CA LEU A 39 18.88 2.68 -3.52
C LEU A 39 20.42 2.56 -3.46
N GLY A 40 20.94 1.36 -3.27
CA GLY A 40 22.39 1.11 -3.32
C GLY A 40 22.98 1.38 -4.71
N GLU A 41 22.29 0.96 -5.77
CA GLU A 41 22.68 1.25 -7.16
C GLU A 41 22.63 2.75 -7.47
N TYR A 42 21.62 3.46 -6.93
CA TYR A 42 21.52 4.92 -7.02
C TYR A 42 22.71 5.60 -6.32
N ASP A 43 23.02 5.20 -5.09
CA ASP A 43 24.15 5.75 -4.32
C ASP A 43 25.47 5.56 -5.05
N TYR A 44 25.68 4.37 -5.65
CA TYR A 44 26.85 4.06 -6.46
C TYR A 44 26.96 4.95 -7.69
N LYS A 45 25.86 5.07 -8.47
CA LYS A 45 25.80 5.87 -9.71
C LYS A 45 26.06 7.36 -9.46
N HIS A 46 25.62 7.87 -8.31
CA HIS A 46 25.75 9.28 -7.95
C HIS A 46 26.97 9.58 -7.04
N HIS A 47 27.83 8.58 -6.81
CA HIS A 47 29.03 8.69 -5.96
C HIS A 47 28.75 9.30 -4.58
N LEU A 48 27.63 8.91 -3.96
CA LEU A 48 27.20 9.45 -2.69
C LEU A 48 28.01 8.86 -1.53
N HIS A 49 28.54 9.72 -0.67
CA HIS A 49 29.19 9.27 0.57
C HIS A 49 28.14 8.82 1.60
N HIS A 50 28.53 7.90 2.49
CA HIS A 50 27.63 7.21 3.42
C HIS A 50 26.72 8.14 4.25
N SER A 51 27.16 9.34 4.64
CA SER A 51 26.35 10.27 5.44
C SER A 51 25.23 10.99 4.68
N ILE A 52 25.23 10.90 3.35
CA ILE A 52 24.26 11.55 2.45
C ILE A 52 23.60 10.49 1.54
N SER A 53 24.01 9.22 1.69
CA SER A 53 23.55 8.12 0.84
C SER A 53 22.08 7.84 1.11
N THR A 54 21.33 7.54 0.06
CA THR A 54 19.91 7.18 0.16
C THR A 54 19.72 5.92 0.99
N THR A 55 20.63 4.94 0.90
CA THR A 55 20.63 3.73 1.74
C THR A 55 20.69 4.04 3.24
N SER A 56 21.52 5.01 3.65
CA SER A 56 21.63 5.39 5.07
C SER A 56 20.38 6.11 5.57
N LEU A 57 19.80 6.98 4.73
CA LEU A 57 18.63 7.78 5.06
C LEU A 57 17.33 6.96 5.10
N PHE A 58 17.25 5.93 4.26
CA PHE A 58 16.10 5.04 4.22
C PHE A 58 16.14 3.90 5.24
N ARG A 59 17.30 3.61 5.84
CA ARG A 59 17.51 2.43 6.69
C ARG A 59 16.42 2.28 7.75
N ASP A 60 16.20 3.30 8.55
CA ASP A 60 15.25 3.23 9.67
C ASP A 60 13.80 3.08 9.18
N SER A 61 13.45 3.71 8.05
CA SER A 61 12.12 3.57 7.42
C SER A 61 11.93 2.20 6.76
N LEU A 62 12.96 1.63 6.14
CA LEU A 62 12.94 0.28 5.58
C LEU A 62 12.77 -0.76 6.69
N ASP A 63 13.51 -0.62 7.80
CA ASP A 63 13.41 -1.52 8.95
C ASP A 63 12.03 -1.44 9.60
N HIS A 64 11.49 -0.23 9.77
CA HIS A 64 10.14 -0.04 10.26
C HIS A 64 9.08 -0.67 9.34
N ALA A 65 9.23 -0.51 8.02
CA ALA A 65 8.33 -1.15 7.06
C ALA A 65 8.44 -2.68 7.09
N LYS A 66 9.65 -3.24 7.20
CA LYS A 66 9.88 -4.68 7.36
C LYS A 66 9.21 -5.21 8.63
N ASP A 67 9.37 -4.55 9.77
CA ASP A 67 8.71 -4.92 11.03
C ASP A 67 7.17 -4.87 10.91
N ALA A 68 6.62 -3.81 10.31
CA ALA A 68 5.18 -3.70 10.08
C ALA A 68 4.65 -4.82 9.17
N THR A 69 5.37 -5.19 8.12
CA THR A 69 5.04 -6.33 7.25
C THR A 69 5.15 -7.66 7.99
N GLN A 70 6.12 -7.84 8.90
CA GLN A 70 6.20 -9.04 9.74
C GLN A 70 5.05 -9.14 10.74
N LYS A 71 4.58 -8.02 11.29
CA LYS A 71 3.36 -7.98 12.12
C LYS A 71 2.14 -8.41 11.32
N LEU A 72 2.01 -7.98 10.07
CA LEU A 72 0.96 -8.44 9.15
C LEU A 72 1.02 -9.95 8.92
N LYS A 73 2.23 -10.52 8.78
CA LYS A 73 2.41 -11.97 8.68
C LYS A 73 1.92 -12.68 9.94
N ARG A 74 2.28 -12.19 11.12
CA ARG A 74 1.81 -12.77 12.40
C ARG A 74 0.27 -12.73 12.49
N ALA A 75 -0.37 -11.67 12.02
CA ALA A 75 -1.83 -11.61 11.94
C ALA A 75 -2.42 -12.69 11.01
N ALA A 76 -1.74 -13.00 9.89
CA ALA A 76 -2.11 -14.11 9.01
C ALA A 76 -1.95 -15.48 9.69
N ASP A 77 -0.88 -15.67 10.45
CA ASP A 77 -0.60 -16.91 11.20
C ASP A 77 -1.71 -17.18 12.26
N TYR A 78 -2.36 -16.13 12.78
CA TYR A 78 -3.37 -16.22 13.84
C TYR A 78 -4.79 -15.83 13.41
N ILE A 79 -5.08 -15.81 12.11
CA ILE A 79 -6.32 -15.24 11.57
C ILE A 79 -7.61 -15.97 12.00
N HIS A 80 -7.51 -17.26 12.32
CA HIS A 80 -8.65 -18.09 12.74
C HIS A 80 -9.07 -17.87 14.21
N LYS A 81 -8.45 -16.92 14.92
CA LYS A 81 -8.88 -16.51 16.28
C LYS A 81 -10.01 -15.49 16.20
N SER A 82 -10.82 -15.36 17.26
CA SER A 82 -12.01 -14.49 17.31
C SER A 82 -11.75 -13.01 16.99
N THR A 83 -10.52 -12.52 17.15
CA THR A 83 -10.11 -11.14 16.83
C THR A 83 -9.31 -11.02 15.53
N GLY A 84 -9.18 -12.11 14.77
CA GLY A 84 -8.27 -12.21 13.62
C GLY A 84 -8.54 -11.16 12.54
N ALA A 85 -9.82 -10.93 12.18
CA ALA A 85 -10.17 -9.93 11.17
C ALA A 85 -9.83 -8.49 11.58
N ALA A 86 -10.08 -8.14 12.85
CA ALA A 86 -9.76 -6.82 13.39
C ALA A 86 -8.24 -6.59 13.47
N GLU A 87 -7.48 -7.60 13.91
CA GLU A 87 -6.02 -7.53 13.99
C GLU A 87 -5.39 -7.48 12.60
N ALA A 88 -5.91 -8.25 11.63
CA ALA A 88 -5.48 -8.18 10.23
C ALA A 88 -5.73 -6.78 9.65
N ASN A 89 -6.87 -6.15 9.93
CA ASN A 89 -7.15 -4.79 9.49
C ASN A 89 -6.20 -3.77 10.11
N ARG A 90 -5.92 -3.90 11.42
CA ARG A 90 -5.00 -3.02 12.13
C ARG A 90 -3.59 -3.13 11.57
N THR A 91 -3.05 -4.34 11.48
CA THR A 91 -1.69 -4.59 10.99
C THR A 91 -1.55 -4.26 9.51
N MET A 92 -2.59 -4.47 8.70
CA MET A 92 -2.63 -4.05 7.30
C MET A 92 -2.47 -2.53 7.17
N LYS A 93 -3.21 -1.74 7.97
CA LYS A 93 -3.09 -0.27 7.98
C LYS A 93 -1.70 0.19 8.43
N GLN A 94 -1.12 -0.47 9.44
CA GLN A 94 0.23 -0.18 9.90
C GLN A 94 1.26 -0.43 8.79
N ALA A 95 1.19 -1.59 8.11
CA ALA A 95 2.06 -1.90 6.99
C ALA A 95 1.87 -0.92 5.82
N TYR A 96 0.63 -0.57 5.49
CA TYR A 96 0.33 0.43 4.45
C TYR A 96 0.97 1.78 4.76
N ASN A 97 0.81 2.29 5.98
CA ASN A 97 1.37 3.56 6.38
C ASN A 97 2.90 3.53 6.37
N ALA A 98 3.52 2.48 6.93
CA ALA A 98 4.98 2.35 6.94
C ALA A 98 5.58 2.29 5.51
N LEU A 99 4.89 1.63 4.57
CA LEU A 99 5.29 1.62 3.16
C LEU A 99 5.07 2.97 2.47
N ALA A 100 4.04 3.72 2.86
CA ALA A 100 3.79 5.07 2.36
C ALA A 100 4.82 6.09 2.90
N ASP A 101 5.33 5.89 4.10
CA ASP A 101 6.37 6.74 4.70
C ASP A 101 7.67 6.71 3.87
N LEU A 102 8.01 5.59 3.22
CA LEU A 102 9.15 5.50 2.30
C LEU A 102 9.06 6.53 1.16
N HIS A 103 7.85 6.78 0.66
CA HIS A 103 7.63 7.79 -0.37
C HIS A 103 7.81 9.21 0.18
N GLN A 104 7.42 9.45 1.44
CA GLN A 104 7.67 10.74 2.10
C GLN A 104 9.17 10.97 2.34
N VAL A 105 9.92 9.93 2.73
CA VAL A 105 11.38 9.98 2.88
C VAL A 105 12.04 10.30 1.54
N ALA A 106 11.59 9.66 0.46
CA ALA A 106 12.06 9.91 -0.90
C ALA A 106 11.84 11.37 -1.32
N LYS A 107 10.63 11.88 -1.12
CA LYS A 107 10.28 13.26 -1.44
C LYS A 107 11.09 14.27 -0.62
N ALA A 108 11.31 13.99 0.66
CA ALA A 108 12.14 14.82 1.53
C ALA A 108 13.61 14.83 1.06
N TYR A 109 14.12 13.67 0.63
CA TYR A 109 15.45 13.55 0.03
C TYR A 109 15.57 14.41 -1.22
N ASP A 110 14.67 14.24 -2.19
CA ASP A 110 14.71 14.97 -3.46
C ASP A 110 14.55 16.48 -3.24
N THR A 111 13.71 16.90 -2.29
CA THR A 111 13.55 18.32 -1.94
C THR A 111 14.85 18.92 -1.41
N ARG A 112 15.57 18.20 -0.55
CA ARG A 112 16.85 18.66 0.01
C ARG A 112 17.96 18.71 -1.06
N HIS A 113 17.97 17.76 -1.99
CA HIS A 113 19.04 17.63 -2.98
C HIS A 113 18.77 18.39 -4.29
N SER A 114 17.51 18.69 -4.63
CA SER A 114 17.16 19.53 -5.78
C SER A 114 17.62 20.99 -5.64
N MET A 115 17.82 21.46 -4.41
CA MET A 115 18.33 22.80 -4.09
C MET A 115 19.84 22.96 -4.41
N SER A 116 20.57 21.88 -4.67
CA SER A 116 22.00 21.92 -4.99
C SER A 116 22.32 22.09 -6.50
N SER A 117 21.37 21.86 -7.41
CA SER A 117 21.56 22.02 -8.87
C SER A 117 21.50 23.49 -9.36
N LYS A 118 21.58 24.47 -8.45
CA LYS A 118 21.59 25.90 -8.83
C LYS A 118 22.84 26.32 -9.62
N HIS A 119 23.86 25.46 -9.76
CA HIS A 119 25.08 25.85 -10.45
C HIS A 119 25.10 25.55 -11.96
N ASN A 120 24.26 24.65 -12.49
CA ASN A 120 24.36 24.22 -13.90
C ASN A 120 23.04 24.16 -14.71
N GLY A 121 21.94 24.76 -14.22
CA GLY A 121 20.71 24.99 -15.02
C GLY A 121 19.94 23.74 -15.50
N LYS A 122 20.47 22.53 -15.31
CA LYS A 122 19.80 21.27 -15.64
C LYS A 122 19.06 20.75 -14.41
N LYS A 123 17.73 20.87 -14.43
CA LYS A 123 16.88 20.12 -13.49
C LYS A 123 17.09 18.64 -13.74
N ALA A 124 17.26 17.86 -12.68
CA ALA A 124 17.20 16.40 -12.76
C ALA A 124 15.90 16.01 -13.47
N THR A 125 15.99 15.08 -14.42
CA THR A 125 14.80 14.54 -15.06
C THR A 125 14.01 13.76 -14.03
N THR A 126 12.68 13.69 -14.16
CA THR A 126 11.81 12.97 -13.20
C THR A 126 12.19 11.49 -13.01
N SER A 127 12.90 10.89 -13.97
CA SER A 127 13.43 9.53 -13.91
C SER A 127 14.69 9.36 -13.04
N GLU A 128 15.25 10.45 -12.53
CA GLU A 128 16.50 10.49 -11.73
C GLU A 128 16.25 10.82 -10.26
N THR A 129 14.99 10.93 -9.84
CA THR A 129 14.63 11.23 -8.45
C THR A 129 14.43 9.95 -7.64
N VAL A 130 14.70 10.03 -6.34
CA VAL A 130 14.50 8.89 -5.43
C VAL A 130 13.01 8.60 -5.27
N GLU A 131 12.16 9.62 -5.30
CA GLU A 131 10.69 9.50 -5.30
C GLU A 131 10.19 8.67 -6.49
N TRP A 132 10.74 8.90 -7.68
CA TRP A 132 10.39 8.11 -8.85
C TRP A 132 10.86 6.66 -8.71
N LEU A 133 12.07 6.44 -8.19
CA LEU A 133 12.59 5.10 -7.95
C LEU A 133 11.72 4.31 -6.97
N VAL A 134 11.35 4.93 -5.84
CA VAL A 134 10.45 4.32 -4.85
C VAL A 134 9.09 3.99 -5.46
N SER A 135 8.53 4.91 -6.24
CA SER A 135 7.22 4.74 -6.86
C SER A 135 7.20 3.62 -7.90
N THR A 136 8.18 3.60 -8.81
CA THR A 136 8.26 2.58 -9.86
C THR A 136 8.58 1.20 -9.31
N THR A 137 9.45 1.11 -8.31
CA THR A 137 9.73 -0.17 -7.62
C THR A 137 8.47 -0.69 -6.93
N ARG A 138 7.70 0.18 -6.26
CA ARG A 138 6.43 -0.20 -5.63
C ARG A 138 5.43 -0.69 -6.68
N ASP A 139 5.23 0.07 -7.74
CA ASP A 139 4.19 -0.24 -8.72
C ASP A 139 4.52 -1.54 -9.50
N ALA A 140 5.81 -1.88 -9.66
CA ALA A 140 6.26 -3.13 -10.26
C ALA A 140 6.12 -4.36 -9.33
N HIS A 141 6.38 -4.21 -8.03
CA HIS A 141 6.51 -5.35 -7.12
C HIS A 141 5.38 -5.47 -6.09
N PHE A 142 4.57 -4.43 -5.93
CA PHE A 142 3.57 -4.35 -4.88
C PHE A 142 2.16 -4.07 -5.41
N THR A 143 1.34 -5.12 -5.39
CA THR A 143 -0.12 -5.01 -5.49
C THR A 143 -0.73 -5.86 -4.38
N GLY A 144 -1.65 -5.32 -3.57
CA GLY A 144 -2.18 -6.11 -2.45
C GLY A 144 -3.22 -5.43 -1.56
N PHE A 145 -2.97 -4.21 -1.09
CA PHE A 145 -3.81 -3.60 -0.04
C PHE A 145 -5.28 -3.43 -0.43
N ALA A 146 -5.58 -3.01 -1.66
CA ALA A 146 -6.97 -2.86 -2.10
C ALA A 146 -7.72 -4.20 -2.17
N ARG A 147 -7.02 -5.32 -2.40
CA ARG A 147 -7.60 -6.67 -2.38
C ARG A 147 -7.82 -7.13 -0.94
N LEU A 148 -6.82 -6.92 -0.08
CA LEU A 148 -6.91 -7.23 1.34
C LEU A 148 -8.05 -6.49 2.05
N GLN A 149 -8.18 -5.18 1.83
CA GLN A 149 -9.24 -4.39 2.43
C GLN A 149 -10.62 -4.91 2.03
N ARG A 150 -10.82 -5.29 0.77
CA ARG A 150 -12.06 -5.92 0.31
C ARG A 150 -12.31 -7.27 0.97
N GLN A 151 -11.27 -8.08 1.13
CA GLN A 151 -11.38 -9.41 1.74
C GLN A 151 -11.70 -9.33 3.23
N ILE A 152 -11.12 -8.36 3.96
CA ILE A 152 -11.45 -8.08 5.36
C ILE A 152 -12.93 -7.71 5.49
N ILE A 153 -13.45 -6.83 4.63
CA ILE A 153 -14.88 -6.46 4.63
C ILE A 153 -15.76 -7.69 4.40
N ARG A 154 -15.37 -8.62 3.52
CA ARG A 154 -16.10 -9.88 3.30
C ARG A 154 -16.15 -10.75 4.55
N VAL A 155 -15.02 -10.93 5.23
CA VAL A 155 -14.95 -11.68 6.49
C VAL A 155 -15.85 -11.02 7.55
N GLN A 156 -15.72 -9.71 7.76
CA GLN A 156 -16.54 -8.96 8.73
C GLN A 156 -18.04 -9.04 8.41
N THR A 157 -18.39 -9.07 7.13
CA THR A 157 -19.79 -9.27 6.69
C THR A 157 -20.27 -10.70 6.93
N ALA A 158 -19.40 -11.70 6.74
CA ALA A 158 -19.73 -13.12 6.93
C ALA A 158 -19.96 -13.47 8.41
N ILE A 159 -19.20 -12.86 9.32
CA ILE A 159 -19.33 -13.05 10.77
C ILE A 159 -20.38 -12.14 11.42
N GLY A 160 -21.05 -11.28 10.63
CA GLY A 160 -22.10 -10.38 11.12
C GLY A 160 -21.61 -9.15 11.89
N GLU A 161 -20.31 -8.85 11.87
CA GLU A 161 -19.74 -7.61 12.45
C GLU A 161 -20.12 -6.36 11.66
N ILE A 162 -20.29 -6.51 10.34
CA ILE A 162 -20.76 -5.46 9.45
C ILE A 162 -22.05 -5.94 8.78
N GLU A 163 -23.12 -5.15 8.87
CA GLU A 163 -24.34 -5.44 8.13
C GLU A 163 -24.03 -5.54 6.63
N LYS A 164 -24.50 -6.63 5.98
CA LYS A 164 -24.48 -6.73 4.52
C LYS A 164 -25.05 -5.43 3.95
N PRO A 165 -24.30 -4.66 3.13
CA PRO A 165 -24.85 -3.46 2.56
C PRO A 165 -26.06 -3.87 1.73
N SER A 166 -27.22 -3.37 2.14
CA SER A 166 -28.48 -3.54 1.42
C SER A 166 -28.26 -3.23 -0.06
N ILE A 167 -28.97 -3.92 -0.95
CA ILE A 167 -28.98 -3.63 -2.40
C ILE A 167 -29.19 -2.13 -2.63
N LYS A 168 -29.97 -1.48 -1.76
CA LYS A 168 -30.21 -0.03 -1.76
C LYS A 168 -28.95 0.80 -1.51
N THR A 169 -28.09 0.37 -0.58
CA THR A 169 -26.81 1.05 -0.27
C THR A 169 -25.80 0.84 -1.39
N ARG A 170 -25.70 -0.38 -1.94
CA ARG A 170 -24.85 -0.67 -3.11
C ARG A 170 -25.28 0.10 -4.35
N ALA A 171 -26.59 0.22 -4.59
CA ALA A 171 -27.13 1.04 -5.66
C ALA A 171 -26.81 2.53 -5.44
N LYS A 172 -26.89 3.02 -4.20
CA LYS A 172 -26.59 4.41 -3.87
C LYS A 172 -25.11 4.77 -4.06
N GLU A 173 -24.18 3.89 -3.66
CA GLU A 173 -22.74 4.10 -3.92
C GLU A 173 -22.38 4.00 -5.40
N ALA A 174 -22.97 3.04 -6.13
CA ALA A 174 -22.74 2.90 -7.57
C ALA A 174 -23.25 4.14 -8.34
N VAL A 175 -24.44 4.63 -7.98
CA VAL A 175 -24.99 5.87 -8.56
C VAL A 175 -24.11 7.06 -8.21
N HIS A 176 -23.67 7.21 -6.94
CA HIS A 176 -22.82 8.33 -6.54
C HIS A 176 -21.46 8.35 -7.26
N ASN A 177 -20.85 7.19 -7.51
CA ASN A 177 -19.59 7.10 -8.24
C ASN A 177 -19.77 7.43 -9.74
N VAL A 178 -20.90 7.03 -10.33
CA VAL A 178 -21.27 7.42 -11.71
C VAL A 178 -21.56 8.92 -11.80
N THR A 179 -22.29 9.50 -10.85
CA THR A 179 -22.57 10.94 -10.78
C THR A 179 -21.27 11.74 -10.66
N TYR A 180 -20.35 11.33 -9.78
CA TYR A 180 -19.05 11.99 -9.63
C TYR A 180 -18.21 11.96 -10.92
N LYS A 181 -18.21 10.82 -11.64
CA LYS A 181 -17.53 10.69 -12.93
C LYS A 181 -18.18 11.56 -14.01
N LEU A 182 -19.51 11.64 -14.05
CA LEU A 182 -20.25 12.48 -14.99
C LEU A 182 -20.01 13.97 -14.72
N ASP A 183 -19.99 14.40 -13.46
CA ASP A 183 -19.71 15.78 -13.08
C ASP A 183 -18.27 16.18 -13.43
N LYS A 184 -17.31 15.28 -13.26
CA LYS A 184 -15.92 15.49 -13.66
C LYS A 184 -15.78 15.64 -15.19
N ILE A 185 -16.42 14.77 -15.98
CA ILE A 185 -16.43 14.86 -17.45
C ILE A 185 -17.12 16.16 -17.90
N ARG A 186 -18.22 16.55 -17.25
CA ARG A 186 -18.94 17.79 -17.55
C ARG A 186 -18.14 19.04 -17.21
N ALA A 187 -17.31 19.00 -16.17
CA ALA A 187 -16.39 20.08 -15.83
C ALA A 187 -15.25 20.21 -16.85
N GLU A 188 -14.70 19.08 -17.32
CA GLU A 188 -13.64 19.06 -18.34
C GLU A 188 -14.13 19.57 -19.71
N HIS A 189 -15.39 19.32 -20.08
CA HIS A 189 -15.98 19.85 -21.33
C HIS A 189 -16.39 21.33 -21.28
N LYS A 190 -16.48 21.96 -20.11
CA LYS A 190 -16.80 23.40 -19.96
C LYS A 190 -15.55 24.29 -19.95
N SER A 191 -14.35 23.71 -19.94
CA SER A 191 -13.08 24.44 -19.83
C SER A 191 -12.21 24.42 -21.09
N SER A 192 -12.71 23.90 -22.22
CA SER A 192 -12.08 24.10 -23.53
C SER A 192 -12.74 25.29 -24.25
N PRO A 193 -11.97 26.33 -24.66
CA PRO A 193 -12.45 27.40 -25.54
C PRO A 193 -12.85 26.88 -26.93
#